data_AF-A0A7Y3AQQ9-F1
#
_entry.id   AF-A0A7Y3AQQ9-F1
#
_cell.length_a   1.000
_cell.length_b   1.000
_cell.length_c   1.000
_cell.angle_alpha   90.00
_cell.angle_beta   90.00
_cell.angle_gamma   90.00
#
_symmetry.space_group_name_H-M   'P 1'
#
loop_
_entity.id
_entity.type
_entity.pdbx_description
1 polymer ?
#
loop_
_entity_poly.entity_id
_entity_poly.type
_entity_poly.pdbx_seq_one_letter_code
_entity_poly.pdbx_strand_id
1 'polypeptide(L)'
;MLNRRDFLQRASLALVATGLPPMLLAKADTDARLVVIVLRGAMDGMAMLAPYGDGNYRKLRGELALAKPGGEEGVLKLDGLFGLHPSMENVFKMYSAGHALLLHAVASPYRARSHFDGQDILENGGATVHGQDDGWLNRALAPMGGSLGNERAIALSQMTPLLLRGDQSVSSWSDSRLPHADDDTLQRIQAMYANDEFFSRRLAQAMESQQIADANGGMQGGNRGGAGARFKTQMQAAARFLKAPAGPRVAVLESGGWDTHAN
;
A
#
# COMPACT_ATOMS: atom_id res chain seq x y z
N MET A 1 -24.84 34.21 48.54
CA MET A 1 -23.44 34.67 48.58
C MET A 1 -22.55 33.47 48.30
N LEU A 2 -21.67 33.53 47.30
CA LEU A 2 -20.71 32.46 47.04
C LEU A 2 -19.69 32.42 48.18
N ASN A 3 -19.54 31.27 48.85
CA ASN A 3 -18.49 31.12 49.86
C ASN A 3 -17.14 30.92 49.16
N ARG A 4 -16.05 31.38 49.78
CA ARG A 4 -14.66 31.27 49.28
C ARG A 4 -14.31 29.84 48.85
N ARG A 5 -14.85 28.83 49.55
CA ARG A 5 -14.64 27.41 49.21
C ARG A 5 -15.28 27.04 47.87
N ASP A 6 -16.51 27.49 47.62
CA ASP A 6 -17.22 27.23 46.35
C ASP A 6 -16.56 27.97 45.19
N PHE A 7 -16.04 29.18 45.43
CA PHE A 7 -15.29 29.93 44.44
C PHE A 7 -14.00 29.21 44.04
N LEU A 8 -13.20 28.74 45.01
CA LEU A 8 -11.95 28.04 44.73
C LEU A 8 -12.17 26.69 44.04
N GLN A 9 -13.21 25.93 44.43
CA GLN A 9 -13.56 24.66 43.78
C GLN A 9 -14.02 24.84 42.33
N ARG A 10 -14.79 25.90 42.05
CA ARG A 10 -15.26 26.19 40.69
C ARG A 10 -14.15 26.77 39.82
N ALA A 11 -13.27 27.61 40.39
CA ALA A 11 -12.12 28.16 39.69
C ALA A 11 -11.08 27.10 39.31
N SER A 12 -10.82 26.10 40.17
CA SER A 12 -9.90 25.01 39.86
C SER A 12 -10.43 24.09 38.77
N LEU A 13 -11.73 23.77 38.76
CA LEU A 13 -12.38 23.01 37.69
C LEU A 13 -12.32 23.75 36.34
N ALA A 14 -12.54 25.06 36.34
CA ALA A 14 -12.41 25.89 35.14
C ALA A 14 -10.96 25.88 34.62
N LEU A 15 -9.96 25.97 35.50
CA LEU A 15 -8.55 25.96 35.14
C LEU A 15 -8.10 24.61 34.53
N VAL A 16 -8.63 23.49 35.02
CA VAL A 16 -8.38 22.15 34.43
C VAL A 16 -9.04 22.03 33.05
N ALA A 17 -10.27 22.53 32.89
CA ALA A 17 -10.97 22.49 31.61
C ALA A 17 -10.34 23.38 30.53
N THR A 18 -9.68 24.48 30.91
CA THR A 18 -8.99 25.39 29.97
C THR A 18 -7.49 25.14 29.85
N GLY A 19 -6.88 24.42 30.80
CA GLY A 19 -5.44 24.16 30.87
C GLY A 19 -5.02 22.86 30.18
N LEU A 20 -5.96 21.97 29.87
CA LEU A 20 -5.70 20.84 28.99
C LEU A 20 -5.61 21.37 27.56
N PRO A 21 -4.46 21.23 26.87
CA PRO A 21 -4.41 21.55 25.45
C PRO A 21 -5.51 20.72 24.76
N PRO A 22 -6.25 21.28 23.79
CA PRO A 22 -7.14 20.45 22.99
C PRO A 22 -6.25 19.39 22.37
N MET A 23 -6.37 18.15 22.82
CA MET A 23 -5.84 17.02 22.08
C MET A 23 -6.72 16.95 20.82
N LEU A 24 -6.35 17.74 19.82
CA LEU A 24 -6.81 17.58 18.46
C LEU A 24 -6.21 16.25 18.01
N LEU A 25 -6.88 15.16 18.39
CA LEU A 25 -6.72 13.89 17.70
C LEU A 25 -7.15 14.19 16.27
N ALA A 26 -6.17 14.33 15.39
CA ALA A 26 -6.42 14.51 13.97
C ALA A 26 -7.28 13.32 13.53
N LYS A 27 -8.57 13.54 13.30
CA LYS A 27 -9.47 12.55 12.75
C LYS A 27 -9.55 12.81 11.25
N ALA A 28 -8.90 11.97 10.47
CA ALA A 28 -8.94 12.02 9.01
C ALA A 28 -10.15 11.21 8.52
N ASP A 29 -11.34 11.81 8.59
CA ASP A 29 -12.54 11.26 7.97
C ASP A 29 -12.54 11.64 6.48
N THR A 30 -12.21 10.69 5.62
CA THR A 30 -12.01 10.94 4.19
C THR A 30 -12.49 9.79 3.33
N ASP A 31 -13.08 10.14 2.18
CA ASP A 31 -13.40 9.21 1.10
C ASP A 31 -12.28 9.11 0.06
N ALA A 32 -11.15 9.82 0.28
CA ALA A 32 -9.96 9.67 -0.53
C ALA A 32 -9.44 8.23 -0.44
N ARG A 33 -8.96 7.71 -1.57
CA ARG A 33 -8.47 6.35 -1.71
C ARG A 33 -7.01 6.37 -2.13
N LEU A 34 -6.20 5.55 -1.47
CA LEU A 34 -4.80 5.40 -1.79
C LEU A 34 -4.52 3.94 -2.19
N VAL A 35 -3.84 3.77 -3.32
CA VAL A 35 -3.28 2.48 -3.73
C VAL A 35 -1.77 2.63 -3.74
N VAL A 36 -1.07 1.81 -2.96
CA VAL A 36 0.40 1.74 -2.96
C VAL A 36 0.82 0.42 -3.59
N ILE A 37 1.66 0.50 -4.61
CA ILE A 37 2.20 -0.67 -5.32
C ILE A 37 3.71 -0.69 -5.10
N VAL A 38 4.21 -1.73 -4.45
CA VAL A 38 5.66 -1.94 -4.28
C VAL A 38 6.18 -2.83 -5.41
N LEU A 39 7.15 -2.32 -6.17
CA LEU A 39 7.82 -3.08 -7.23
C LEU A 39 9.02 -3.81 -6.63
N ARG A 40 8.82 -5.09 -6.27
CA ARG A 40 9.79 -5.95 -5.59
C ARG A 40 10.91 -6.37 -6.54
N GLY A 41 12.15 -6.22 -6.08
CA GLY A 41 13.36 -6.59 -6.82
C GLY A 41 14.24 -5.42 -7.27
N ALA A 42 14.04 -4.21 -6.75
CA ALA A 42 14.78 -3.00 -7.16
C ALA A 42 14.65 -2.70 -8.66
N MET A 43 13.43 -2.35 -9.09
CA MET A 43 13.14 -1.89 -10.44
C MET A 43 14.16 -0.84 -10.91
N ASP A 44 14.72 -1.06 -12.10
CA ASP A 44 15.70 -0.18 -12.70
C ASP A 44 15.07 1.15 -13.17
N GLY A 45 15.21 2.19 -12.34
CA GLY A 45 14.69 3.52 -12.63
C GLY A 45 15.22 4.12 -13.94
N MET A 46 16.45 3.78 -14.36
CA MET A 46 17.04 4.28 -15.61
C MET A 46 16.49 3.56 -16.85
N ALA A 47 15.92 2.36 -16.67
CA ALA A 47 15.18 1.65 -17.70
C ALA A 47 13.71 2.11 -17.75
N MET A 48 13.11 2.46 -16.60
CA MET A 48 11.74 2.99 -16.58
C MET A 48 11.65 4.43 -17.09
N LEU A 49 12.51 5.32 -16.59
CA LEU A 49 12.51 6.76 -16.84
C LEU A 49 13.92 7.21 -17.26
N ALA A 50 14.25 6.98 -18.52
CA ALA A 50 15.57 7.23 -19.05
C ALA A 50 15.83 8.73 -19.25
N PRO A 51 16.96 9.28 -18.75
CA PRO A 51 17.42 10.63 -19.05
C PRO A 51 18.09 10.68 -20.44
N TYR A 52 17.34 10.34 -21.50
CA TYR A 52 17.87 10.19 -22.86
C TYR A 52 18.49 11.47 -23.45
N GLY A 53 18.10 12.64 -22.94
CA GLY A 53 18.63 13.95 -23.34
C GLY A 53 19.98 14.29 -22.71
N ASP A 54 20.40 13.55 -21.67
CA ASP A 54 21.71 13.71 -21.05
C ASP A 54 22.81 13.14 -21.97
N GLY A 55 23.78 13.98 -22.35
CA GLY A 55 24.89 13.59 -23.22
C GLY A 55 25.77 12.47 -22.65
N ASN A 56 25.77 12.28 -21.32
CA ASN A 56 26.50 11.20 -20.65
C ASN A 56 25.70 9.90 -20.55
N TYR A 57 24.37 9.92 -20.68
CA TYR A 57 23.52 8.75 -20.40
C TYR A 57 23.95 7.54 -21.22
N ARG A 58 24.01 7.66 -22.54
CA ARG A 58 24.39 6.54 -23.41
C ARG A 58 25.82 6.06 -23.17
N LYS A 59 26.76 6.99 -22.91
CA LYS A 59 28.16 6.65 -22.63
C LYS A 59 28.31 5.85 -21.33
N LEU A 60 27.60 6.24 -20.28
CA LEU A 60 27.66 5.59 -18.96
C LEU A 60 26.81 4.32 -18.90
N ARG A 61 25.68 4.30 -19.62
CA ARG A 61 24.71 3.20 -19.60
C ARG A 61 25.05 2.07 -20.59
N GLY A 62 25.81 2.38 -21.65
CA GLY A 62 26.27 1.39 -22.63
C GLY A 62 25.13 0.76 -23.42
N GLU A 63 25.17 -0.57 -23.55
CA GLU A 63 24.18 -1.36 -24.30
C GLU A 63 22.77 -1.28 -23.72
N LEU A 64 22.64 -1.00 -22.41
CA LEU A 64 21.35 -0.85 -21.73
C LEU A 64 20.72 0.54 -21.96
N ALA A 65 21.32 1.40 -22.78
CA ALA A 65 20.82 2.74 -23.05
C ALA A 65 19.66 2.71 -24.04
N LEU A 66 18.48 3.12 -23.60
CA LEU A 66 17.30 3.17 -24.45
C LEU A 66 17.47 4.13 -25.63
N ALA A 67 16.87 3.78 -26.77
CA ALA A 67 16.90 4.59 -27.98
C ALA A 67 16.20 5.94 -27.76
N LYS A 68 16.65 6.98 -28.49
CA LYS A 68 16.03 8.31 -28.45
C LYS A 68 14.60 8.24 -29.01
N PRO A 69 13.73 9.21 -28.67
CA PRO A 69 12.39 9.30 -29.24
C PRO A 69 12.41 9.24 -30.77
N GLY A 70 11.49 8.46 -31.36
CA GLY A 70 11.37 8.28 -32.81
C GLY A 70 12.30 7.22 -33.43
N GLY A 71 13.19 6.61 -32.64
CA GLY A 71 13.93 5.40 -33.06
C GLY A 71 13.13 4.11 -32.83
N GLU A 72 13.64 3.00 -33.35
CA GLU A 72 13.14 1.66 -33.01
C GLU A 72 13.29 1.42 -31.51
N GLU A 73 12.21 0.98 -30.85
CA GLU A 73 12.11 0.88 -29.38
C GLU A 73 12.53 2.16 -28.63
N GLY A 74 12.35 3.32 -29.27
CA GLY A 74 12.63 4.62 -28.69
C GLY A 74 11.77 4.92 -27.47
N VAL A 75 12.34 5.66 -26.51
CA VAL A 75 11.61 6.11 -25.33
C VAL A 75 10.40 6.98 -25.71
N LEU A 76 9.33 6.86 -24.92
CA LEU A 76 8.18 7.74 -24.98
C LEU A 76 8.57 9.10 -24.39
N LYS A 77 8.73 10.09 -25.26
CA LYS A 77 9.24 11.42 -24.89
C LYS A 77 8.32 12.13 -23.90
N LEU A 78 8.81 12.40 -22.69
CA LEU A 78 8.12 13.28 -21.74
C LEU A 78 8.47 14.75 -22.01
N ASP A 79 9.77 15.05 -22.04
CA ASP A 79 10.31 16.37 -22.26
C ASP A 79 11.63 16.30 -23.06
N GLY A 80 12.49 17.32 -22.96
CA GLY A 80 13.80 17.35 -23.61
C GLY A 80 14.89 16.49 -22.95
N LEU A 81 14.67 16.01 -21.72
CA LEU A 81 15.65 15.30 -20.91
C LEU A 81 15.24 13.85 -20.64
N PHE A 82 13.97 13.61 -20.30
CA PHE A 82 13.44 12.33 -19.83
C PHE A 82 12.43 11.70 -20.79
N GLY A 83 12.48 10.37 -20.88
CA GLY A 83 11.53 9.55 -21.63
C GLY A 83 11.20 8.26 -20.88
N LEU A 84 9.97 7.81 -21.01
CA LEU A 84 9.51 6.54 -20.45
C LEU A 84 9.91 5.36 -21.34
N HIS A 85 10.11 4.19 -20.74
CA HIS A 85 10.22 2.93 -21.49
C HIS A 85 9.05 2.76 -22.47
N PRO A 86 9.24 2.24 -23.71
CA PRO A 86 8.16 2.05 -24.67
C PRO A 86 6.98 1.22 -24.13
N SER A 87 7.23 0.20 -23.32
CA SER A 87 6.18 -0.61 -22.68
C SER A 87 5.33 0.13 -21.62
N MET A 88 5.67 1.37 -21.26
CA MET A 88 4.95 2.18 -20.26
C MET A 88 3.88 3.09 -20.88
N GLU A 89 3.29 2.69 -22.01
CA GLU A 89 2.31 3.50 -22.77
C GLU A 89 1.15 4.03 -21.90
N ASN A 90 0.67 3.22 -20.95
CA ASN A 90 -0.44 3.64 -20.08
C ASN A 90 0.00 4.73 -19.09
N VAL A 91 1.21 4.64 -18.56
CA VAL A 91 1.78 5.68 -17.70
C VAL A 91 2.06 6.94 -18.52
N PHE A 92 2.55 6.79 -19.74
CA PHE A 92 2.74 7.90 -20.66
C PHE A 92 1.43 8.64 -20.94
N LYS A 93 0.34 7.92 -21.26
CA LYS A 93 -1.00 8.51 -21.44
C LYS A 93 -1.47 9.26 -20.19
N MET A 94 -1.26 8.69 -18.99
CA MET A 94 -1.58 9.38 -17.73
C MET A 94 -0.74 10.65 -17.54
N TYR A 95 0.54 10.61 -17.86
CA TYR A 95 1.42 11.78 -17.78
C TYR A 95 0.98 12.87 -18.75
N SER A 96 0.72 12.53 -20.01
CA SER A 96 0.25 13.48 -21.02
C SER A 96 -1.09 14.13 -20.65
N ALA A 97 -1.93 13.43 -19.87
CA ALA A 97 -3.18 13.95 -19.35
C ALA A 97 -3.03 14.76 -18.03
N GLY A 98 -1.82 14.89 -17.48
CA GLY A 98 -1.59 15.55 -16.19
C GLY A 98 -2.01 14.72 -14.96
N HIS A 99 -2.22 13.40 -15.13
CA HIS A 99 -2.66 12.48 -14.08
C HIS A 99 -1.52 11.66 -13.46
N ALA A 100 -0.29 11.77 -13.99
CA ALA A 100 0.88 11.10 -13.43
C ALA A 100 2.01 12.09 -13.17
N LEU A 101 2.67 11.92 -12.03
CA LEU A 101 3.91 12.59 -11.67
C LEU A 101 5.00 11.52 -11.53
N LEU A 102 6.16 11.79 -12.13
CA LEU A 102 7.33 10.92 -11.99
C LEU A 102 8.41 11.67 -11.22
N LEU A 103 8.96 11.01 -10.20
CA LEU A 103 10.04 11.52 -9.39
C LEU A 103 11.28 10.65 -9.64
N HIS A 104 12.37 11.28 -10.06
CA HIS A 104 13.65 10.62 -10.33
C HIS A 104 14.69 11.07 -9.31
N ALA A 105 15.77 10.30 -9.17
CA ALA A 105 16.87 10.57 -8.23
C ALA A 105 16.41 10.67 -6.77
N VAL A 106 15.37 9.90 -6.42
CA VAL A 106 14.88 9.72 -5.05
C VAL A 106 15.44 8.41 -4.51
N ALA A 107 16.00 8.44 -3.30
CA ALA A 107 16.51 7.26 -2.64
C ALA A 107 16.28 7.36 -1.13
N SER A 108 16.10 6.21 -0.49
CA SER A 108 16.22 6.09 0.97
C SER A 108 17.65 6.42 1.43
N PRO A 109 17.97 6.50 2.73
CA PRO A 109 19.36 6.67 3.18
C PRO A 109 20.21 5.39 3.00
N TYR A 110 19.62 4.27 2.61
CA TYR A 110 20.32 3.00 2.43
C TYR A 110 21.28 3.00 1.24
N ARG A 111 22.54 2.61 1.44
CA ARG A 111 23.60 2.62 0.40
C ARG A 111 24.36 1.29 0.26
N ALA A 112 23.93 0.24 0.95
CA ALA A 112 24.51 -1.09 0.81
C ALA A 112 23.76 -1.92 -0.27
N ARG A 113 24.14 -3.19 -0.44
CA ARG A 113 23.71 -4.04 -1.57
C ARG A 113 22.74 -5.16 -1.18
N SER A 114 22.13 -5.12 0.01
CA SER A 114 21.09 -6.09 0.40
C SER A 114 19.73 -5.58 -0.08
N HIS A 115 19.07 -6.35 -0.95
CA HIS A 115 17.69 -6.11 -1.35
C HIS A 115 16.75 -6.14 -0.15
N PHE A 116 16.97 -7.06 0.79
CA PHE A 116 16.13 -7.22 1.98
C PHE A 116 16.20 -5.97 2.87
N ASP A 117 17.40 -5.50 3.19
CA ASP A 117 17.59 -4.32 4.04
C ASP A 117 17.06 -3.04 3.36
N GLY A 118 17.31 -2.90 2.04
CA GLY A 118 16.84 -1.76 1.27
C GLY A 118 15.31 -1.72 1.18
N GLN A 119 14.69 -2.89 1.05
CA GLN A 119 13.26 -3.08 1.10
C GLN A 119 12.68 -2.77 2.48
N ASP A 120 13.31 -3.26 3.55
CA ASP A 120 12.87 -2.99 4.92
C ASP A 120 12.86 -1.48 5.18
N ILE A 121 13.91 -0.77 4.78
CA ILE A 121 14.00 0.69 4.90
C ILE A 121 12.93 1.40 4.06
N LEU A 122 12.65 0.94 2.84
CA LEU A 122 11.59 1.49 1.99
C LEU A 122 10.21 1.37 2.68
N GLU A 123 9.95 0.25 3.34
CA GLU A 123 8.66 -0.07 3.93
C GLU A 123 8.45 0.49 5.34
N ASN A 124 9.49 0.50 6.18
CA ASN A 124 9.42 1.07 7.52
C ASN A 124 9.67 2.59 7.54
N GLY A 125 10.32 3.14 6.50
CA GLY A 125 10.65 4.56 6.39
C GLY A 125 11.74 5.05 7.36
N GLY A 126 12.50 4.12 7.95
CA GLY A 126 13.56 4.40 8.91
C GLY A 126 14.88 4.85 8.26
N ALA A 127 15.80 5.36 9.08
CA ALA A 127 17.12 5.78 8.62
C ALA A 127 18.19 4.67 8.67
N THR A 128 17.93 3.62 9.46
CA THR A 128 18.85 2.53 9.74
C THR A 128 18.18 1.19 9.52
N VAL A 129 18.96 0.20 9.07
CA VAL A 129 18.51 -1.18 8.90
C VAL A 129 18.07 -1.72 10.27
N HIS A 130 16.91 -2.38 10.31
CA HIS A 130 16.30 -2.91 11.54
C HIS A 130 16.10 -1.89 12.68
N GLY A 131 16.03 -0.59 12.36
CA GLY A 131 15.75 0.45 13.36
C GLY A 131 14.28 0.54 13.76
N GLN A 132 13.38 0.00 12.94
CA GLN A 132 11.92 0.04 13.11
C GLN A 132 11.31 -1.29 12.66
N ASP A 133 10.40 -1.83 13.47
CA ASP A 133 9.68 -3.08 13.20
C ASP A 133 8.29 -2.86 12.57
N ASP A 134 7.91 -1.59 12.39
CA ASP A 134 6.61 -1.16 11.90
C ASP A 134 6.70 -0.30 10.63
N GLY A 135 5.68 -0.41 9.79
CA GLY A 135 5.57 0.27 8.51
C GLY A 135 5.19 1.74 8.65
N TRP A 136 5.79 2.60 7.82
CA TRP A 136 5.43 4.02 7.83
C TRP A 136 3.97 4.25 7.46
N LEU A 137 3.43 3.43 6.56
CA LEU A 137 2.04 3.56 6.13
C LEU A 137 1.09 3.10 7.24
N ASN A 138 1.42 2.04 8.01
CA ASN A 138 0.64 1.67 9.19
C ASN A 138 0.56 2.83 10.20
N ARG A 139 1.70 3.45 10.54
CA ARG A 139 1.72 4.64 11.42
C ARG A 139 0.84 5.77 10.87
N ALA A 140 0.88 6.00 9.55
CA ALA A 140 0.08 7.03 8.89
C ALA A 140 -1.44 6.76 8.93
N LEU A 141 -1.89 5.53 9.23
CA LEU A 141 -3.31 5.21 9.38
C LEU A 141 -3.91 5.68 10.71
N ALA A 142 -3.10 5.99 11.73
CA ALA A 142 -3.59 6.31 13.06
C ALA A 142 -4.67 7.42 13.10
N PRO A 143 -4.55 8.52 12.32
CA PRO A 143 -5.59 9.55 12.23
C PRO A 143 -6.94 9.05 11.66
N MET A 144 -6.96 7.94 10.91
CA MET A 144 -8.17 7.41 10.27
C MET A 144 -9.05 6.60 11.23
N GLY A 145 -8.56 6.32 12.45
CA GLY A 145 -9.33 5.66 13.51
C GLY A 145 -9.83 4.27 13.15
N GLY A 146 -8.98 3.45 12.50
CA GLY A 146 -9.29 2.05 12.22
C GLY A 146 -9.29 1.19 13.48
N SER A 147 -10.08 0.13 13.49
CA SER A 147 -10.14 -0.84 14.59
C SER A 147 -10.38 -2.24 14.05
N LEU A 148 -10.28 -3.26 14.92
CA LEU A 148 -10.61 -4.63 14.56
C LEU A 148 -12.06 -4.72 14.04
N GLY A 149 -12.24 -5.15 12.78
CA GLY A 149 -13.54 -5.20 12.09
C GLY A 149 -13.95 -3.90 11.38
N ASN A 150 -13.12 -2.87 11.41
CA ASN A 150 -13.30 -1.60 10.67
C ASN A 150 -11.93 -1.07 10.21
N GLU A 151 -11.15 -1.96 9.58
CA GLU A 151 -9.81 -1.67 9.11
C GLU A 151 -9.83 -0.64 7.98
N ARG A 152 -8.92 0.34 8.06
CA ARG A 152 -8.80 1.40 7.06
C ARG A 152 -7.88 1.04 5.90
N ALA A 153 -7.12 -0.05 6.06
CA ALA A 153 -6.23 -0.57 5.03
C ALA A 153 -6.39 -2.07 4.81
N ILE A 154 -6.12 -2.48 3.56
CA ILE A 154 -6.05 -3.88 3.13
C ILE A 154 -4.74 -4.16 2.40
N ALA A 155 -4.10 -5.28 2.73
CA ALA A 155 -3.01 -5.86 1.98
C ALA A 155 -3.54 -6.89 0.98
N LEU A 156 -3.21 -6.76 -0.30
CA LEU A 156 -3.58 -7.73 -1.33
C LEU A 156 -2.48 -8.80 -1.46
N SER A 157 -2.19 -9.47 -0.35
CA SER A 157 -1.10 -10.43 -0.18
C SER A 157 -1.49 -11.48 0.87
N GLN A 158 -0.82 -12.63 0.84
CA GLN A 158 -1.05 -13.70 1.82
C GLN A 158 -0.61 -13.29 3.23
N MET A 159 0.48 -12.52 3.31
CA MET A 159 1.01 -11.98 4.55
C MET A 159 0.98 -10.46 4.52
N THR A 160 0.68 -9.84 5.65
CA THR A 160 0.74 -8.38 5.78
C THR A 160 2.18 -7.89 5.57
N PRO A 161 2.44 -7.03 4.57
CA PRO A 161 3.77 -6.50 4.31
C PRO A 161 4.24 -5.61 5.44
N LEU A 162 5.56 -5.42 5.58
CA LEU A 162 6.14 -4.55 6.61
C LEU A 162 5.53 -3.15 6.53
N LEU A 163 5.26 -2.65 5.32
CA LEU A 163 4.61 -1.36 5.06
C LEU A 163 3.31 -1.16 5.85
N LEU A 164 2.53 -2.23 6.08
CA LEU A 164 1.26 -2.21 6.81
C LEU A 164 1.33 -2.86 8.20
N ARG A 165 2.50 -3.28 8.68
CA ARG A 165 2.66 -3.84 10.02
C ARG A 165 2.76 -2.72 11.06
N GLY A 166 2.12 -2.88 12.22
CA GLY A 166 2.18 -1.92 13.32
C GLY A 166 0.92 -1.97 14.17
N ASP A 167 0.72 -0.94 15.00
CA ASP A 167 -0.38 -0.87 15.98
C ASP A 167 -1.77 -0.74 15.35
N GLN A 168 -1.87 -0.22 14.12
CA GLN A 168 -3.16 -0.07 13.45
C GLN A 168 -3.62 -1.42 12.88
N SER A 169 -4.87 -1.81 13.18
CA SER A 169 -5.45 -3.03 12.59
C SER A 169 -5.58 -2.86 11.08
N VAL A 170 -5.13 -3.88 10.35
CA VAL A 170 -5.24 -3.98 8.89
C VAL A 170 -5.82 -5.33 8.52
N SER A 171 -6.40 -5.38 7.33
CA SER A 171 -6.91 -6.61 6.73
C SER A 171 -5.94 -7.13 5.68
N SER A 172 -6.03 -8.42 5.36
CA SER A 172 -5.34 -8.99 4.20
C SER A 172 -6.29 -9.87 3.42
N TRP A 173 -6.10 -9.89 2.11
CA TRP A 173 -6.78 -10.79 1.21
C TRP A 173 -5.83 -11.23 0.11
N SER A 174 -5.92 -12.50 -0.29
CA SER A 174 -5.17 -13.02 -1.42
C SER A 174 -6.02 -14.00 -2.20
N ASP A 175 -5.81 -14.05 -3.51
CA ASP A 175 -6.37 -15.09 -4.35
C ASP A 175 -5.73 -16.45 -3.99
N SER A 176 -6.49 -17.27 -3.25
CA SER A 176 -6.02 -18.57 -2.80
C SER A 176 -6.06 -19.57 -3.95
N ARG A 177 -5.00 -20.38 -4.05
CA ARG A 177 -4.99 -21.55 -4.96
C ARG A 177 -5.65 -22.77 -4.33
N LEU A 178 -5.94 -22.71 -3.04
CA LEU A 178 -6.60 -23.79 -2.32
C LEU A 178 -8.11 -23.75 -2.62
N PRO A 179 -8.78 -24.91 -2.67
CA PRO A 179 -10.23 -24.96 -2.73
C PRO A 179 -10.85 -24.13 -1.61
N HIS A 180 -12.02 -23.53 -1.88
CA HIS A 180 -12.81 -22.92 -0.82
C HIS A 180 -13.22 -23.98 0.20
N ALA A 181 -13.23 -23.58 1.47
CA ALA A 181 -13.81 -24.41 2.52
C ALA A 181 -15.32 -24.58 2.25
N ASP A 182 -15.82 -25.78 2.50
CA ASP A 182 -17.26 -26.05 2.42
C ASP A 182 -18.01 -25.36 3.58
N ASP A 183 -19.32 -25.17 3.39
CA ASP A 183 -20.16 -24.45 4.34
C ASP A 183 -20.22 -25.12 5.72
N ASP A 184 -20.17 -26.45 5.82
CA ASP A 184 -20.17 -27.17 7.10
C ASP A 184 -18.86 -26.90 7.86
N THR A 185 -17.72 -26.97 7.17
CA THR A 185 -16.42 -26.59 7.73
C THR A 185 -16.42 -25.15 8.23
N LEU A 186 -16.91 -24.19 7.43
CA LEU A 186 -16.98 -22.79 7.85
C LEU A 186 -17.87 -22.59 9.08
N GLN A 187 -19.04 -23.22 9.13
CA GLN A 187 -19.95 -23.16 10.28
C GLN A 187 -19.31 -23.72 11.56
N ARG A 188 -18.55 -24.82 11.46
CA ARG A 188 -17.82 -25.39 12.61
C ARG A 188 -16.74 -24.44 13.12
N ILE A 189 -15.99 -23.81 12.23
CA ILE A 189 -14.97 -22.82 12.61
C ILE A 189 -15.63 -21.59 13.25
N GLN A 190 -16.76 -21.11 12.71
CA GLN A 190 -17.55 -20.03 13.32
C GLN A 190 -18.00 -20.39 14.74
N ALA A 191 -18.54 -21.59 14.94
CA ALA A 191 -18.95 -22.06 16.27
C ALA A 191 -17.77 -22.18 17.24
N MET A 192 -16.61 -22.64 16.75
CA MET A 192 -15.37 -22.73 17.54
C MET A 192 -14.89 -21.34 17.99
N TYR A 193 -15.00 -20.33 17.11
CA TYR A 193 -14.54 -18.97 17.39
C TYR A 193 -15.58 -18.09 18.08
N ALA A 194 -16.82 -18.56 18.25
CA ALA A 194 -17.94 -17.76 18.73
C ALA A 194 -17.71 -17.10 20.10
N ASN A 195 -16.90 -17.71 20.97
CA ASN A 195 -16.63 -17.21 22.32
C ASN A 195 -15.34 -16.37 22.43
N ASP A 196 -14.62 -16.16 21.33
CA ASP A 196 -13.40 -15.35 21.28
C ASP A 196 -13.62 -14.14 20.37
N GLU A 197 -13.57 -12.93 20.94
CA GLU A 197 -13.82 -11.68 20.21
C GLU A 197 -12.83 -11.47 19.06
N PHE A 198 -11.57 -11.86 19.25
CA PHE A 198 -10.54 -11.66 18.24
C PHE A 198 -10.77 -12.59 17.05
N PHE A 199 -10.91 -13.90 17.31
CA PHE A 199 -11.07 -14.89 16.25
C PHE A 199 -12.42 -14.76 15.54
N SER A 200 -13.50 -14.50 16.27
CA SER A 200 -14.83 -14.29 15.66
C SER A 200 -14.83 -13.10 14.70
N ARG A 201 -14.24 -11.97 15.08
CA ARG A 201 -14.15 -10.78 14.21
C ARG A 201 -13.26 -11.01 13.00
N ARG A 202 -12.11 -11.65 13.17
CA ARG A 202 -11.20 -11.96 12.05
C ARG A 202 -11.82 -12.91 11.04
N LEU A 203 -12.57 -13.91 11.51
CA LEU A 203 -13.28 -14.83 10.61
C LEU A 203 -14.41 -14.12 9.87
N ALA A 204 -15.23 -13.33 10.57
CA ALA A 204 -16.29 -12.54 9.94
C ALA A 204 -15.73 -11.61 8.85
N GLN A 205 -14.62 -10.93 9.15
CA GLN A 205 -13.91 -10.09 8.19
C GLN A 205 -13.38 -10.86 6.98
N ALA A 206 -12.79 -12.05 7.20
CA ALA A 206 -12.29 -12.88 6.10
C ALA A 206 -13.42 -13.30 5.17
N MET A 207 -14.58 -13.68 5.73
CA MET A 207 -15.76 -14.06 4.97
C MET A 207 -16.34 -12.87 4.18
N GLU A 208 -16.48 -11.70 4.81
CA GLU A 208 -16.91 -10.47 4.12
C GLU A 208 -15.93 -10.11 2.99
N SER A 209 -14.63 -10.22 3.24
CA SER A 209 -13.61 -9.92 2.24
C SER A 209 -13.72 -10.85 1.03
N GLN A 210 -14.00 -12.12 1.28
CA GLN A 210 -14.24 -13.09 0.21
C GLN A 210 -15.50 -12.75 -0.61
N GLN A 211 -16.59 -12.37 0.06
CA GLN A 211 -17.82 -11.95 -0.63
C GLN A 211 -17.59 -10.71 -1.51
N ILE A 212 -16.87 -9.70 -1.02
CA ILE A 212 -16.50 -8.50 -1.80
C ILE A 212 -15.64 -8.90 -3.01
N ALA A 213 -14.71 -9.82 -2.83
CA ALA A 213 -13.88 -10.32 -3.91
C ALA A 213 -14.71 -11.08 -4.98
N ASP A 214 -15.77 -11.79 -4.59
CA ASP A 214 -16.56 -12.64 -5.48
C ASP A 214 -17.81 -11.98 -6.10
N ALA A 215 -18.17 -10.76 -5.69
CA ALA A 215 -19.45 -10.10 -5.97
C ALA A 215 -19.88 -9.89 -7.45
N ASN A 216 -19.11 -10.32 -8.46
CA ASN A 216 -19.46 -10.18 -9.89
C ASN A 216 -19.05 -11.41 -10.72
N GLY A 217 -19.39 -12.60 -10.22
CA GLY A 217 -18.85 -13.85 -10.71
C GLY A 217 -17.53 -14.07 -9.99
N GLY A 218 -17.54 -15.01 -9.04
CA GLY A 218 -16.33 -15.43 -8.32
C GLY A 218 -15.19 -15.57 -9.31
N MET A 219 -13.97 -15.31 -8.87
CA MET A 219 -12.80 -15.63 -9.69
C MET A 219 -12.66 -17.15 -9.76
N GLN A 220 -13.59 -17.74 -10.49
CA GLN A 220 -13.93 -19.13 -10.48
C GLN A 220 -12.85 -19.82 -11.29
N GLY A 221 -11.99 -20.52 -10.57
CA GLY A 221 -11.00 -21.40 -11.17
C GLY A 221 -9.78 -20.64 -11.68
N GLY A 222 -8.77 -20.62 -10.82
CA GLY A 222 -7.38 -20.83 -11.22
C GLY A 222 -6.97 -20.06 -12.46
N ASN A 223 -6.66 -18.77 -12.31
CA ASN A 223 -5.81 -18.14 -13.30
C ASN A 223 -4.41 -18.79 -13.19
N ARG A 224 -4.23 -19.89 -13.95
CA ARG A 224 -2.93 -20.49 -14.32
C ARG A 224 -2.06 -19.52 -15.13
N GLY A 225 -2.43 -18.24 -15.20
CA GLY A 225 -1.69 -17.19 -15.85
C GLY A 225 -0.43 -16.80 -15.09
N GLY A 226 0.55 -16.29 -15.84
CA GLY A 226 1.80 -15.75 -15.32
C GLY A 226 1.61 -14.57 -14.36
N ALA A 227 2.71 -14.00 -13.88
CA ALA A 227 2.72 -12.94 -12.87
C ALA A 227 1.79 -11.75 -13.21
N GLY A 228 1.75 -11.32 -14.47
CA GLY A 228 0.89 -10.21 -14.89
C GLY A 228 -0.61 -10.48 -14.75
N ALA A 229 -1.05 -11.73 -14.97
CA ALA A 229 -2.45 -12.09 -14.86
C ALA A 229 -2.93 -12.08 -13.39
N ARG A 230 -2.05 -12.52 -12.47
CA ARG A 230 -2.28 -12.43 -11.02
C ARG A 230 -2.31 -10.98 -10.53
N PHE A 231 -1.38 -10.16 -11.02
CA PHE A 231 -1.35 -8.74 -10.65
C PHE A 231 -2.61 -8.00 -11.09
N LYS A 232 -3.11 -8.28 -12.30
CA LYS A 232 -4.40 -7.76 -12.79
C LYS A 232 -5.56 -8.14 -11.86
N THR A 233 -5.62 -9.40 -11.47
CA THR A 233 -6.57 -9.94 -10.50
C THR A 233 -6.53 -9.19 -9.16
N GLN A 234 -5.33 -8.97 -8.60
CA GLN A 234 -5.19 -8.24 -7.33
C GLN A 234 -5.62 -6.77 -7.47
N MET A 235 -5.30 -6.12 -8.60
CA MET A 235 -5.74 -4.75 -8.88
C MET A 235 -7.27 -4.65 -9.01
N GLN A 236 -7.93 -5.65 -9.62
CA GLN A 236 -9.39 -5.72 -9.68
C GLN A 236 -10.00 -5.91 -8.29
N ALA A 237 -9.41 -6.77 -7.45
CA ALA A 237 -9.82 -6.95 -6.07
C ALA A 237 -9.67 -5.63 -5.27
N ALA A 238 -8.52 -4.95 -5.38
CA ALA A 238 -8.30 -3.65 -4.74
C ALA A 238 -9.37 -2.63 -5.14
N ALA A 239 -9.75 -2.56 -6.42
CA ALA A 239 -10.83 -1.69 -6.88
C ALA A 239 -12.19 -2.04 -6.26
N ARG A 240 -12.50 -3.33 -6.05
CA ARG A 240 -13.74 -3.78 -5.38
C ARG A 240 -13.75 -3.38 -3.91
N PHE A 241 -12.67 -3.68 -3.18
CA PHE A 241 -12.52 -3.32 -1.77
C PHE A 241 -12.65 -1.81 -1.55
N LEU A 242 -11.93 -1.00 -2.32
CA LEU A 242 -11.96 0.45 -2.16
C LEU A 242 -13.31 1.06 -2.55
N LYS A 243 -14.09 0.43 -3.43
CA LYS A 243 -15.44 0.91 -3.81
C LYS A 243 -16.53 0.52 -2.82
N ALA A 244 -16.33 -0.51 -2.01
CA ALA A 244 -17.32 -0.94 -1.03
C ALA A 244 -17.64 0.21 -0.04
N PRO A 245 -18.91 0.47 0.31
CA PRO A 245 -19.29 1.59 1.19
C PRO A 245 -18.53 1.60 2.52
N ALA A 246 -18.45 0.45 3.18
CA ALA A 246 -17.69 0.23 4.41
C ALA A 246 -16.27 -0.33 4.17
N GLY A 247 -15.80 -0.30 2.91
CA GLY A 247 -14.50 -0.83 2.54
C GLY A 247 -13.32 0.01 3.02
N PRO A 248 -12.11 -0.56 2.98
CA PRO A 248 -10.89 0.16 3.33
C PRO A 248 -10.69 1.37 2.41
N ARG A 249 -9.87 2.32 2.86
CA ARG A 249 -9.48 3.51 2.09
C ARG A 249 -8.07 3.40 1.51
N VAL A 250 -7.25 2.50 2.06
CA VAL A 250 -5.89 2.25 1.60
C VAL A 250 -5.76 0.79 1.15
N ALA A 251 -5.16 0.58 -0.02
CA ALA A 251 -4.82 -0.75 -0.52
C ALA A 251 -3.31 -0.83 -0.80
N VAL A 252 -2.68 -1.91 -0.37
CA VAL A 252 -1.26 -2.18 -0.65
C VAL A 252 -1.12 -3.45 -1.48
N LEU A 253 -0.36 -3.35 -2.55
CA LEU A 253 -0.07 -4.45 -3.47
C LEU A 253 1.43 -4.54 -3.72
N GLU A 254 1.86 -5.73 -4.13
CA GLU A 254 3.22 -5.97 -4.54
C GLU A 254 3.26 -6.56 -5.94
N SER A 255 4.21 -6.09 -6.74
CA SER A 255 4.52 -6.63 -8.05
C SER A 255 5.95 -7.15 -8.02
N GLY A 256 6.14 -8.45 -8.28
CA GLY A 256 7.46 -9.07 -8.37
C GLY A 256 8.00 -9.15 -9.79
N GLY A 257 9.24 -9.64 -9.92
CA GLY A 257 9.90 -9.84 -11.22
C GLY A 257 10.64 -8.60 -11.74
N TRP A 258 10.93 -7.64 -10.86
CA TRP A 258 11.70 -6.44 -11.21
C TRP A 258 13.19 -6.56 -10.89
N ASP A 259 13.62 -7.70 -10.34
CA ASP A 259 15.03 -7.99 -10.10
C ASP A 259 15.70 -8.41 -11.40
N THR A 260 16.58 -7.54 -11.90
CA THR A 260 17.35 -7.75 -13.13
C THR A 260 18.78 -8.24 -12.86
N HIS A 261 19.12 -8.63 -11.62
CA HIS A 261 20.43 -9.20 -11.36
C HIS A 261 20.62 -10.49 -12.17
N ALA A 262 21.72 -10.53 -12.93
CA ALA A 262 22.29 -11.76 -13.43
C ALA A 262 23.31 -12.25 -12.39
N ASN A 263 23.15 -13.49 -11.92
CA ASN A 263 24.16 -14.16 -11.08
C ASN A 263 25.33 -14.66 -11.92
#